data_AF-A0A085BH83-F1
#
_entry.id   AF-A0A085BH83-F1
#
_cell.length_a   1.000
_cell.length_b   1.000
_cell.length_c   1.000
_cell.angle_alpha   90.00
_cell.angle_beta   90.00
_cell.angle_gamma   90.00
#
_symmetry.space_group_name_H-M   'P 1'
#
loop_
_entity.id
_entity.type
_entity.pdbx_description
1 polymer ?
#
loop_
_entity_poly.entity_id
_entity_poly.type
_entity_poly.pdbx_seq_one_letter_code
_entity_poly.pdbx_strand_id
1 'polypeptide(L)'
;MNSNILNKFKLIVCIIIGPLVIYFVASFLRNQRLKEVDFTKENFGYTKGIITKKSTHKGNSISVRYLINNKIFEESDGFEEKYNFKEGDSIILKYSKTKPELIITEYNIDY
;
A
#
# COMPACT_ATOMS: atom_id res chain seq x y z
N MET A 1 46.29 -3.39 -11.31
CA MET A 1 45.20 -4.32 -10.98
C MET A 1 44.35 -4.52 -12.24
N ASN A 2 44.12 -5.76 -12.68
CA ASN A 2 43.51 -6.05 -13.99
C ASN A 2 42.05 -5.56 -14.02
N SER A 3 41.64 -4.78 -15.03
CA SER A 3 40.31 -4.14 -15.09
C SER A 3 39.17 -5.17 -15.00
N ASN A 4 39.39 -6.37 -15.54
CA ASN A 4 38.48 -7.50 -15.45
C ASN A 4 38.24 -8.01 -14.01
N ILE A 5 39.25 -7.95 -13.15
CA ILE A 5 39.13 -8.40 -11.75
C ILE A 5 38.34 -7.37 -10.93
N LEU A 6 38.59 -6.08 -11.15
CA LEU A 6 37.86 -5.00 -10.51
C LEU A 6 36.37 -5.00 -10.90
N ASN A 7 36.05 -5.28 -12.16
CA ASN A 7 34.67 -5.37 -12.63
C ASN A 7 33.92 -6.57 -12.04
N LYS A 8 34.58 -7.74 -11.95
CA LYS A 8 34.01 -8.93 -11.28
C LYS A 8 33.75 -8.69 -9.79
N PHE A 9 34.66 -7.99 -9.10
CA PHE A 9 34.49 -7.65 -7.70
C PHE A 9 33.30 -6.69 -7.48
N LYS A 10 33.17 -5.63 -8.30
CA LYS A 10 32.01 -4.71 -8.26
C LYS A 10 30.70 -5.44 -8.49
N LEU A 11 30.66 -6.37 -9.44
CA LEU A 11 29.48 -7.19 -9.73
C LEU A 11 29.05 -8.02 -8.51
N ILE A 12 29.99 -8.68 -7.84
CA ILE A 12 29.72 -9.50 -6.64
C ILE A 12 29.17 -8.62 -5.51
N VAL A 13 29.76 -7.44 -5.30
CA VAL A 13 29.29 -6.48 -4.29
C VAL A 13 27.87 -6.01 -4.60
N CYS A 14 27.53 -5.69 -5.86
CA CYS A 14 26.17 -5.30 -6.25
C CYS A 14 25.16 -6.44 -6.04
N ILE A 15 25.53 -7.69 -6.33
CA ILE A 15 24.65 -8.85 -6.16
C ILE A 15 24.35 -9.14 -4.68
N ILE A 16 25.29 -8.85 -3.78
CA ILE A 16 25.10 -9.09 -2.34
C ILE A 16 24.40 -7.92 -1.66
N ILE A 17 24.86 -6.68 -1.93
CA ILE A 17 24.33 -5.48 -1.26
C ILE A 17 22.97 -5.07 -1.85
N GLY A 18 22.77 -5.25 -3.16
CA GLY A 18 21.54 -4.86 -3.85
C GLY A 18 20.26 -5.44 -3.22
N PRO A 19 20.17 -6.78 -3.06
CA PRO A 19 19.03 -7.41 -2.40
C PRO A 19 18.82 -6.94 -0.95
N LEU A 20 19.91 -6.68 -0.21
CA LEU A 20 19.85 -6.20 1.17
C LEU A 20 19.19 -4.82 1.25
N VAL A 21 19.56 -3.91 0.33
CA VAL A 21 18.97 -2.56 0.24
C VAL A 21 17.49 -2.66 -0.12
N ILE A 22 17.12 -3.48 -1.11
CA ILE A 22 15.72 -3.69 -1.51
C ILE A 22 14.90 -4.23 -0.34
N TYR A 23 15.43 -5.22 0.39
CA TYR A 23 14.78 -5.78 1.57
C TYR A 23 14.55 -4.72 2.67
N PHE A 24 15.55 -3.88 2.95
CA PHE A 24 15.43 -2.85 3.98
C PHE A 24 14.38 -1.79 3.60
N VAL A 25 14.36 -1.36 2.34
CA VAL A 25 13.34 -0.42 1.83
C VAL A 25 11.94 -1.04 1.91
N ALA A 26 11.76 -2.28 1.46
CA ALA A 26 10.48 -2.97 1.53
C ALA A 26 9.98 -3.13 2.98
N SER A 27 10.88 -3.47 3.90
CA SER A 27 10.57 -3.61 5.33
C SER A 27 10.19 -2.27 5.96
N PHE A 28 10.88 -1.19 5.59
CA PHE A 28 10.57 0.15 6.07
C PHE A 28 9.19 0.63 5.61
N LEU A 29 8.87 0.45 4.33
CA LEU A 29 7.55 0.78 3.78
C LEU A 29 6.44 -0.02 4.45
N ARG A 30 6.66 -1.32 4.68
CA ARG A 30 5.69 -2.17 5.39
C ARG A 30 5.47 -1.71 6.83
N ASN A 31 6.53 -1.36 7.56
CA ASN A 31 6.41 -0.86 8.92
C ASN A 31 5.70 0.51 8.99
N GLN A 32 5.87 1.37 7.99
CA GLN A 32 5.08 2.61 7.90
C GLN A 32 3.59 2.29 7.72
N ARG A 33 3.25 1.39 6.79
CA ARG A 33 1.86 1.00 6.57
C ARG A 33 1.19 0.41 7.82
N LEU A 34 1.89 -0.45 8.56
CA LEU A 34 1.38 -1.00 9.82
C LEU A 34 1.09 0.11 10.84
N LYS A 35 1.98 1.10 10.98
CA LYS A 35 1.75 2.25 11.86
C LYS A 35 0.56 3.10 11.43
N GLU A 36 0.35 3.29 10.12
CA GLU A 36 -0.82 4.01 9.60
C GLU A 36 -2.13 3.27 9.88
N VAL A 37 -2.13 1.95 9.73
CA VAL A 37 -3.26 1.08 10.06
C VAL A 37 -3.57 1.17 11.55
N ASP A 38 -2.57 1.03 12.41
CA ASP A 38 -2.72 1.15 13.86
C ASP A 38 -3.26 2.52 14.26
N PHE A 39 -2.68 3.59 13.70
CA PHE A 39 -3.15 4.96 13.90
C PHE A 39 -4.60 5.17 13.45
N THR A 40 -5.01 4.52 12.35
CA THR A 40 -6.39 4.57 11.88
C THR A 40 -7.32 3.86 12.85
N LYS A 41 -6.92 2.69 13.36
CA LYS A 41 -7.69 1.89 14.32
C LYS A 41 -7.92 2.60 15.66
N GLU A 42 -7.03 3.49 16.09
CA GLU A 42 -7.19 4.27 17.32
C GLU A 42 -8.40 5.23 17.27
N ASN A 43 -8.68 5.85 16.13
CA ASN A 43 -9.80 6.78 15.98
C ASN A 43 -10.33 6.86 14.54
N PHE A 44 -11.16 5.89 14.17
CA PHE A 44 -11.75 5.81 12.83
C PHE A 44 -13.21 6.28 12.78
N GLY A 45 -13.62 6.65 11.56
CA GLY A 45 -15.01 6.72 11.14
C GLY A 45 -15.27 5.75 9.99
N TYR A 46 -16.53 5.58 9.63
CA TYR A 46 -16.93 4.84 8.44
C TYR A 46 -17.43 5.79 7.37
N THR A 47 -17.12 5.49 6.12
CA THR A 47 -17.74 6.14 4.97
C THR A 47 -17.94 5.14 3.84
N LYS A 48 -18.70 5.54 2.83
CA LYS A 48 -18.81 4.81 1.58
C LYS A 48 -17.86 5.41 0.55
N GLY A 49 -17.16 4.53 -0.15
CA GLY A 49 -16.36 4.88 -1.31
C GLY A 49 -16.88 4.22 -2.58
N ILE A 50 -16.29 4.57 -3.70
CA ILE A 50 -16.46 3.91 -5.00
C ILE A 50 -15.09 3.49 -5.48
N ILE A 51 -14.96 2.24 -5.92
CA ILE A 51 -13.72 1.71 -6.50
C ILE A 51 -13.51 2.40 -7.85
N THR A 52 -12.44 3.17 -7.99
CA THR A 52 -12.09 3.86 -9.24
C THR A 52 -11.12 3.05 -10.08
N LYS A 53 -10.32 2.18 -9.46
CA LYS A 53 -9.33 1.37 -10.16
C LYS A 53 -9.04 0.06 -9.43
N LYS A 54 -8.78 -1.01 -10.19
CA LYS A 54 -8.25 -2.29 -9.69
C LYS A 54 -6.92 -2.64 -10.35
N SER A 55 -5.94 -3.06 -9.56
CA SER A 55 -4.62 -3.49 -10.05
C SER A 55 -4.22 -4.82 -9.42
N THR A 56 -3.73 -5.75 -10.25
CA THR A 56 -3.21 -7.08 -9.84
C THR A 56 -1.79 -7.36 -10.37
N HIS A 57 -1.25 -6.51 -11.25
CA HIS A 57 0.00 -6.79 -11.97
C HIS A 57 1.28 -6.65 -11.11
N LYS A 58 1.23 -5.88 -10.02
CA LYS A 58 2.38 -5.62 -9.12
C LYS A 58 1.92 -5.60 -7.67
N GLY A 59 1.15 -6.60 -7.29
CA GLY A 59 0.39 -6.64 -6.05
C GLY A 59 -1.07 -6.27 -6.27
N ASN A 60 -1.91 -6.73 -5.34
CA ASN A 60 -3.35 -6.55 -5.36
C ASN A 60 -3.69 -5.26 -4.63
N SER A 61 -4.15 -4.25 -5.37
CA SER A 61 -4.58 -2.98 -4.82
C SER A 61 -5.83 -2.44 -5.52
N ILE A 62 -6.65 -1.72 -4.78
CA ILE A 62 -7.74 -0.91 -5.30
C ILE A 62 -7.51 0.56 -4.99
N SER A 63 -7.97 1.43 -5.89
CA SER A 63 -8.11 2.85 -5.61
C SER A 63 -9.58 3.15 -5.36
N VAL A 64 -9.85 3.94 -4.33
CA VAL A 64 -11.20 4.21 -3.83
C VAL A 64 -11.37 5.70 -3.66
N ARG A 65 -12.42 6.24 -4.26
CA ARG A 65 -12.81 7.64 -4.12
C ARG A 65 -13.95 7.77 -3.10
N TYR A 66 -13.82 8.69 -2.16
CA TYR A 66 -14.80 8.89 -1.09
C TYR A 66 -14.87 10.36 -0.65
N LEU A 67 -15.92 10.70 0.10
CA LEU A 67 -16.22 12.06 0.54
C LEU A 67 -16.24 12.13 2.06
N ILE A 68 -15.47 13.07 2.64
CA ILE A 68 -15.50 13.41 4.06
C ILE A 68 -15.58 14.92 4.19
N ASN A 69 -16.56 15.45 4.94
CA ASN A 69 -16.71 16.89 5.18
C ASN A 69 -16.65 17.74 3.90
N ASN A 70 -17.37 17.32 2.86
CA ASN A 70 -17.40 17.95 1.53
C ASN A 70 -16.07 17.96 0.76
N LYS A 71 -15.03 17.25 1.23
CA LYS A 71 -13.76 17.07 0.53
C LYS A 71 -13.67 15.64 -0.03
N ILE A 72 -13.33 15.56 -1.32
CA ILE A 72 -13.11 14.29 -2.02
C ILE A 72 -11.68 13.84 -1.77
N PHE A 73 -11.52 12.56 -1.47
CA PHE A 73 -10.25 11.87 -1.35
C PHE A 73 -10.23 10.70 -2.32
N GLU A 74 -9.02 10.32 -2.74
CA GLU A 74 -8.80 9.15 -3.58
C GLU A 74 -7.54 8.45 -3.12
N GLU A 75 -7.73 7.34 -2.43
CA GLU A 75 -6.66 6.61 -1.76
C GLU A 75 -6.67 5.15 -2.20
N SER A 76 -5.53 4.49 -2.06
CA SER A 76 -5.39 3.10 -2.46
C SER A 76 -5.12 2.19 -1.29
N ASP A 77 -5.63 0.98 -1.38
CA ASP A 77 -5.43 -0.04 -0.36
C ASP A 77 -5.28 -1.43 -0.95
N GLY A 78 -4.64 -2.33 -0.18
CA GLY A 78 -4.45 -3.72 -0.58
C GLY A 78 -5.74 -4.52 -0.48
N PHE A 79 -5.86 -5.57 -1.30
CA PHE A 79 -6.96 -6.53 -1.19
C PHE A 79 -6.48 -7.99 -1.31
N GLU A 80 -7.25 -8.91 -0.73
CA GLU A 80 -7.04 -10.34 -0.94
C GLU A 80 -7.82 -10.88 -2.15
N GLU A 81 -7.21 -11.80 -2.92
CA GLU A 81 -7.80 -12.33 -4.18
C GLU A 81 -9.13 -13.06 -3.99
N LYS A 82 -9.44 -13.49 -2.77
CA LYS A 82 -10.72 -14.12 -2.42
C LYS A 82 -11.93 -13.20 -2.64
N TYR A 83 -11.70 -11.88 -2.63
CA TYR A 83 -12.77 -10.90 -2.79
C TYR A 83 -13.11 -10.66 -4.26
N ASN A 84 -14.40 -10.77 -4.59
CA ASN A 84 -14.91 -10.49 -5.92
C ASN A 84 -15.63 -9.14 -5.95
N PHE A 85 -15.04 -8.18 -6.64
CA PHE A 85 -15.54 -6.82 -6.82
C PHE A 85 -14.96 -6.25 -8.13
N LYS A 86 -15.57 -5.19 -8.63
CA LYS A 86 -15.17 -4.50 -9.86
C LYS A 86 -15.10 -2.99 -9.66
N GLU A 87 -14.43 -2.32 -10.59
CA GLU A 87 -14.44 -0.86 -10.69
C GLU A 87 -15.90 -0.37 -10.83
N GLY A 88 -16.22 0.71 -10.12
CA GLY A 88 -17.56 1.27 -10.00
C GLY A 88 -18.39 0.72 -8.83
N ASP A 89 -17.98 -0.39 -8.20
CA ASP A 89 -18.67 -0.89 -7.01
C ASP A 89 -18.48 0.08 -5.83
N SER A 90 -19.52 0.18 -4.99
CA SER A 90 -19.43 0.93 -3.73
C SER A 90 -19.03 0.01 -2.59
N ILE A 91 -18.13 0.49 -1.74
CA ILE A 91 -17.59 -0.26 -0.61
C ILE A 91 -17.64 0.55 0.67
N ILE A 92 -17.60 -0.13 1.81
CA ILE A 92 -17.39 0.51 3.10
C ILE A 92 -15.87 0.57 3.36
N LEU A 93 -15.42 1.72 3.87
CA LEU A 93 -14.05 1.90 4.33
C LEU A 93 -14.02 2.58 5.69
N LYS A 94 -13.00 2.22 6.48
CA LYS A 94 -12.60 2.93 7.69
C LYS A 94 -11.64 4.04 7.28
N TYR A 95 -11.81 5.24 7.82
CA TYR A 95 -10.89 6.35 7.63
C TYR A 95 -10.48 6.92 8.99
N SER A 96 -9.26 7.44 9.12
CA SER A 96 -8.86 8.15 10.35
C SER A 96 -9.59 9.49 10.43
N LYS A 97 -10.26 9.75 11.56
CA LYS A 97 -10.90 11.07 11.77
C LYS A 97 -9.90 12.22 11.85
N THR A 98 -8.65 11.92 12.21
CA THR A 98 -7.56 12.89 12.31
C THR A 98 -6.86 13.11 10.97
N LYS A 99 -6.70 12.04 10.17
CA LYS A 99 -6.04 12.05 8.85
C LYS A 99 -6.90 11.30 7.83
N PRO A 100 -7.90 11.94 7.22
CA PRO A 100 -8.86 11.25 6.35
C PRO A 100 -8.26 10.54 5.13
N GLU A 101 -7.04 10.85 4.74
CA GLU A 101 -6.23 10.16 3.73
C GLU A 101 -5.78 8.75 4.17
N LEU A 102 -5.80 8.45 5.47
CA LEU A 102 -5.49 7.12 5.97
C LEU A 102 -6.76 6.28 6.02
N ILE A 103 -6.81 5.25 5.16
CA ILE A 103 -7.94 4.36 5.02
C ILE A 103 -7.59 2.89 5.20
N ILE A 104 -8.61 2.11 5.55
CA ILE A 104 -8.61 0.65 5.49
C ILE A 104 -9.91 0.22 4.81
N THR A 105 -9.79 -0.46 3.68
CA THR A 105 -10.94 -0.95 2.89
C THR A 105 -11.42 -2.31 3.40
N GLU A 106 -12.70 -2.63 3.22
CA GLU A 106 -13.28 -3.91 3.67
C GLU A 106 -12.67 -5.17 3.03
N TYR A 107 -11.82 -5.01 2.01
CA TYR A 107 -11.10 -6.09 1.34
C TYR A 107 -9.64 -6.25 1.80
N ASN A 108 -9.16 -5.38 2.67
CA ASN A 108 -7.84 -5.49 3.26
C ASN A 108 -7.86 -6.56 4.38
N ILE A 109 -6.76 -7.33 4.49
CA ILE A 109 -6.55 -8.29 5.58
C ILE A 109 -6.56 -7.64 6.97
N ASP A 110 -6.18 -6.36 7.05
CA ASP A 110 -6.07 -5.58 8.28
C ASP A 110 -7.36 -4.84 8.65
N TYR A 111 -8.47 -5.01 7.91
CA TYR A 111 -9.73 -4.31 8.13
C TYR A 111 -10.33 -4.53 9.51
#